data_AF-A0A2M7VRA6-F1
#
_entry.id   AF-A0A2M7VRA6-F1
#
_cell.length_a   1.000
_cell.length_b   1.000
_cell.length_c   1.000
_cell.angle_alpha   90.00
_cell.angle_beta   90.00
_cell.angle_gamma   90.00
#
_symmetry.space_group_name_H-M   'P 1'
#
loop_
_entity.id
_entity.type
_entity.pdbx_description
1 polymer ?
#
loop_
_entity_poly.entity_id
_entity_poly.type
_entity_poly.pdbx_seq_one_letter_code
_entity_poly.pdbx_strand_id
1 'polypeptide(L)'
;MPTTAIINIDALELALKKRLIYPYSWGLIQNNDWDRATSFIYKTSNFEDLTAQIECHFKQLKLKTTFEIYFNYALNRWFNFWSARGVEQIFTALPNVKAQVDKYDKYIDFWIDGIPFDHKTSIYPKGYKKPIEEAVKNPSDLTYWLYQNQSHQGREHFKNRLFVMLYQKDGAHWQLKAELTIIKLAVEKYLQNFDPNRLISHSFKAEKNQTLTAIIFIIK
;
A
#
# COMPACT_ATOMS: atom_id res chain seq x y z
N MET A 1 -5.11 6.47 -26.57
CA MET A 1 -5.44 6.21 -25.14
C MET A 1 -4.13 5.92 -24.41
N PRO A 2 -3.76 6.63 -23.34
CA PRO A 2 -2.57 6.27 -22.60
C PRO A 2 -2.91 5.09 -21.69
N THR A 3 -2.47 3.90 -22.14
CA THR A 3 -2.19 2.74 -21.30
C THR A 3 -1.53 3.23 -20.02
N THR A 4 -2.01 2.84 -18.84
CA THR A 4 -1.22 3.07 -17.63
C THR A 4 0.11 2.38 -17.89
N ALA A 5 1.21 3.13 -17.91
CA ALA A 5 2.50 2.59 -18.30
C ALA A 5 2.82 1.39 -17.41
N ILE A 6 3.14 0.25 -18.01
CA ILE A 6 3.60 -0.93 -17.29
C ILE A 6 4.89 -0.52 -16.56
N ILE A 7 4.86 -0.62 -15.24
CA ILE A 7 5.98 -0.30 -14.37
C ILE A 7 7.01 -1.43 -14.49
N ASN A 8 8.27 -1.10 -14.72
CA ASN A 8 9.33 -2.07 -14.51
C ASN A 8 9.51 -2.30 -12.99
N ILE A 9 9.07 -3.46 -12.49
CA ILE A 9 9.05 -3.77 -11.04
C ILE A 9 10.46 -3.75 -10.46
N ASP A 10 11.46 -4.29 -11.16
CA ASP A 10 12.85 -4.33 -10.68
C ASP A 10 13.43 -2.92 -10.57
N ALA A 11 13.20 -2.09 -11.59
CA ALA A 11 13.63 -0.69 -11.58
C ALA A 11 12.92 0.12 -10.48
N LEU A 12 11.62 -0.13 -10.26
CA LEU A 12 10.87 0.51 -9.19
C LEU A 12 11.37 0.08 -7.81
N GLU A 13 11.63 -1.21 -7.60
CA GLU A 13 12.20 -1.72 -6.35
C GLU A 13 13.54 -1.06 -6.04
N LEU A 14 14.43 -0.95 -7.03
CA LEU A 14 15.70 -0.23 -6.86
C LEU A 14 15.48 1.23 -6.46
N ALA A 15 14.53 1.93 -7.08
CA ALA A 15 14.19 3.31 -6.71
C ALA A 15 13.62 3.39 -5.28
N LEU A 16 12.70 2.51 -4.91
CA LEU A 16 12.12 2.45 -3.56
C LEU A 16 13.18 2.17 -2.49
N LYS A 17 14.19 1.35 -2.80
CA LYS A 17 15.30 1.05 -1.88
C LYS A 17 16.19 2.26 -1.60
N LYS A 18 16.37 3.17 -2.57
CA LYS A 18 17.11 4.43 -2.36
C LYS A 18 16.47 5.34 -1.30
N ARG A 19 15.14 5.28 -1.14
CA ARG A 19 14.42 6.00 -0.08
C ARG A 19 14.78 5.53 1.33
N LEU A 20 15.30 4.31 1.51
CA LEU A 20 15.46 3.70 2.84
C LEU A 20 16.56 4.37 3.68
N ILE A 21 17.49 5.10 3.06
CA ILE A 21 18.54 5.85 3.77
C ILE A 21 18.01 7.09 4.51
N TYR A 22 16.79 7.53 4.19
CA TYR A 22 16.15 8.69 4.82
C TYR A 22 15.20 8.26 5.95
N PRO A 23 15.01 9.08 7.00
CA PRO A 23 14.06 8.77 8.06
C PRO A 23 12.62 8.53 7.55
N TYR A 24 11.88 7.62 8.19
CA TYR A 24 10.42 7.53 8.00
C TYR A 24 9.73 8.39 9.05
N SER A 25 9.77 9.71 8.84
CA SER A 25 9.11 10.70 9.70
C SER A 25 8.15 11.54 8.87
N TRP A 26 6.92 11.72 9.33
CA TRP A 26 5.97 12.61 8.66
C TRP A 26 6.19 14.07 9.02
N GLY A 27 6.70 14.35 10.23
CA GLY A 27 6.86 15.70 10.78
C GLY A 27 5.55 16.45 11.06
N LEU A 28 4.58 16.35 10.16
CA LEU A 28 3.27 16.98 10.21
C LEU A 28 2.16 15.96 9.90
N ILE A 29 0.95 16.29 10.33
CA ILE A 29 -0.25 15.56 9.90
C ILE A 29 -0.51 15.88 8.42
N GLN A 30 -0.77 14.85 7.63
CA GLN A 30 -1.13 14.96 6.22
C GLN A 30 -2.36 15.85 6.03
N ASN A 31 -2.30 16.78 5.07
CA ASN A 31 -3.35 17.75 4.76
C ASN A 31 -3.41 18.07 3.27
N ASN A 32 -4.51 18.68 2.83
CA ASN A 32 -4.80 18.94 1.43
C ASN A 32 -3.79 19.89 0.74
N ASP A 33 -3.25 20.87 1.46
CA ASP A 33 -2.34 21.86 0.87
C ASP A 33 -0.99 21.22 0.54
N TRP A 34 -0.44 20.46 1.48
CA TRP A 34 0.80 19.72 1.29
C TRP A 34 0.64 18.59 0.29
N ASP A 35 -0.53 17.96 0.26
CA ASP A 35 -0.86 16.96 -0.75
C ASP A 35 -0.86 17.53 -2.17
N ARG A 36 -1.39 18.75 -2.34
CA ARG A 36 -1.34 19.48 -3.60
C ARG A 36 0.09 19.90 -3.95
N ALA A 37 0.81 20.46 -2.98
CA ALA A 37 2.18 20.95 -3.15
C ALA A 37 3.20 19.84 -3.50
N THR A 38 2.88 18.58 -3.17
CA THR A 38 3.71 17.41 -3.49
C THR A 38 3.05 16.49 -4.52
N SER A 39 2.06 16.95 -5.27
CA SER A 39 1.32 16.11 -6.24
C SER A 39 2.18 15.59 -7.41
N PHE A 40 3.33 16.19 -7.67
CA PHE A 40 4.30 15.72 -8.66
C PHE A 40 4.80 14.29 -8.37
N ILE A 41 4.77 13.84 -7.11
CA ILE A 41 5.19 12.49 -6.71
C ILE A 41 4.45 11.38 -7.46
N TYR A 42 3.20 11.62 -7.90
CA TYR A 42 2.40 10.65 -8.63
C TYR A 42 2.88 10.37 -10.05
N LYS A 43 3.74 11.23 -10.61
CA LYS A 43 4.24 11.13 -11.99
C LYS A 43 5.75 10.82 -12.06
N THR A 44 6.41 10.74 -10.92
CA THR A 44 7.87 10.63 -10.82
C THR A 44 8.23 9.32 -10.15
N SER A 45 8.51 8.27 -10.91
CA SER A 45 8.89 6.95 -10.35
C SER A 45 10.39 6.80 -10.09
N ASN A 46 11.23 7.59 -10.76
CA ASN A 46 12.66 7.61 -10.54
C ASN A 46 12.99 8.41 -9.26
N PHE A 47 13.93 7.90 -8.45
CA PHE A 47 14.25 8.49 -7.16
C PHE A 47 15.09 9.77 -7.28
N GLU A 48 16.03 9.83 -8.20
CA GLU A 48 16.84 11.03 -8.46
C GLU A 48 15.99 12.18 -9.00
N ASP A 49 15.06 11.89 -9.92
CA ASP A 49 14.13 12.90 -10.42
C ASP A 49 13.20 13.40 -9.31
N LEU A 50 12.80 12.51 -8.39
CA LEU A 50 11.99 12.86 -7.24
C LEU A 50 12.72 13.86 -6.33
N THR A 51 13.96 13.58 -5.94
CA THR A 51 14.71 14.46 -5.03
C THR A 51 14.97 15.82 -5.68
N ALA A 52 15.33 15.85 -6.96
CA ALA A 52 15.50 17.08 -7.72
C ALA A 52 14.20 17.91 -7.79
N GLN A 53 13.05 17.26 -8.00
CA GLN A 53 11.76 17.95 -8.00
C GLN A 53 11.40 18.49 -6.60
N ILE A 54 11.63 17.72 -5.53
CA ILE A 54 11.39 18.19 -4.17
C ILE A 54 12.20 19.46 -3.88
N GLU A 55 13.48 19.50 -4.23
CA GLU A 55 14.33 20.68 -4.06
C GLU A 55 13.85 21.88 -4.88
N CYS A 56 13.51 21.67 -6.15
CA CYS A 56 13.03 22.71 -7.04
C CYS A 56 11.72 23.33 -6.53
N HIS A 57 10.75 22.47 -6.16
CA HIS A 57 9.46 22.90 -5.64
C HIS A 57 9.60 23.61 -4.29
N PHE A 58 10.44 23.12 -3.37
CA PHE A 58 10.63 23.76 -2.07
C PHE A 58 11.16 25.20 -2.20
N LYS A 59 12.10 25.45 -3.13
CA LYS A 59 12.65 26.80 -3.37
C LYS A 59 11.60 27.80 -3.88
N GLN A 60 10.58 27.32 -4.59
CA GLN A 60 9.50 28.16 -5.12
C GLN A 60 8.39 28.41 -4.10
N LEU A 61 8.30 27.54 -3.09
CA LEU A 61 7.27 27.58 -2.07
C LEU A 61 7.68 28.51 -0.92
N LYS A 62 6.84 29.52 -0.61
CA LYS A 62 6.98 30.35 0.59
C LYS A 62 6.35 29.67 1.83
N LEU A 63 6.73 28.41 2.08
CA LEU A 63 6.19 27.65 3.21
C LEU A 63 6.86 28.04 4.53
N LYS A 64 6.08 28.12 5.61
CA LYS A 64 6.58 28.26 6.99
C LYS A 64 7.01 26.89 7.54
N THR A 65 7.96 26.23 6.89
CA THR A 65 8.46 24.91 7.27
C THR A 65 9.92 24.72 6.89
N THR A 66 10.58 23.68 7.40
CA THR A 66 11.96 23.34 7.02
C THR A 66 11.98 22.46 5.78
N PHE A 67 13.08 22.50 5.04
CA PHE A 67 13.30 21.60 3.90
C PHE A 67 13.18 20.14 4.33
N GLU A 68 13.74 19.77 5.48
CA GLU A 68 13.69 18.40 6.00
C GLU A 68 12.26 17.87 6.18
N ILE A 69 11.35 18.67 6.73
CA ILE A 69 9.95 18.28 6.92
C ILE A 69 9.26 18.10 5.56
N TYR A 70 9.44 19.06 4.64
CA TYR A 70 8.90 18.98 3.28
C TYR A 70 9.43 17.78 2.50
N PHE A 71 10.73 17.53 2.61
CA PHE A 71 11.42 16.44 1.94
C PHE A 71 10.91 15.08 2.43
N ASN A 72 10.89 14.85 3.74
CA ASN A 72 10.40 13.60 4.31
C ASN A 72 8.89 13.38 4.03
N TYR A 73 8.09 14.45 4.02
CA TYR A 73 6.68 14.38 3.67
C TYR A 73 6.48 13.89 2.23
N ALA A 74 7.17 14.53 1.27
CA ALA A 74 7.13 14.15 -0.14
C ALA A 74 7.63 12.71 -0.35
N LEU A 75 8.75 12.32 0.29
CA LEU A 75 9.28 10.96 0.24
C LEU A 75 8.30 9.92 0.78
N ASN A 76 7.62 10.19 1.89
CA ASN A 76 6.65 9.24 2.46
C ASN A 76 5.42 9.08 1.55
N ARG A 77 4.90 10.17 0.99
CA ARG A 77 3.79 10.09 0.02
C ARG A 77 4.21 9.32 -1.22
N TRP A 78 5.38 9.63 -1.77
CA TRP A 78 5.95 8.96 -2.92
C TRP A 78 6.11 7.46 -2.67
N PHE A 79 6.75 7.10 -1.55
CA PHE A 79 7.02 5.72 -1.19
C PHE A 79 5.74 4.92 -0.98
N ASN A 80 4.75 5.49 -0.29
CA ASN A 80 3.45 4.84 -0.09
C ASN A 80 2.70 4.64 -1.42
N PHE A 81 2.69 5.65 -2.29
CA PHE A 81 2.02 5.57 -3.58
C PHE A 81 2.68 4.52 -4.49
N TRP A 82 3.98 4.64 -4.74
CA TRP A 82 4.66 3.79 -5.72
C TRP A 82 4.82 2.35 -5.23
N SER A 83 5.02 2.12 -3.93
CA SER A 83 4.98 0.76 -3.39
C SER A 83 3.62 0.10 -3.59
N ALA A 84 2.51 0.82 -3.33
CA ALA A 84 1.16 0.31 -3.58
C ALA A 84 0.91 0.02 -5.07
N ARG A 85 1.29 0.94 -5.96
CA ARG A 85 1.20 0.75 -7.42
C ARG A 85 1.99 -0.46 -7.91
N GLY A 86 3.18 -0.69 -7.35
CA GLY A 86 3.99 -1.88 -7.63
C GLY A 86 3.28 -3.18 -7.24
N VAL A 87 2.67 -3.21 -6.05
CA VAL A 87 1.92 -4.37 -5.57
C VAL A 87 0.64 -4.62 -6.38
N GLU A 88 -0.13 -3.58 -6.71
CA GLU A 88 -1.30 -3.67 -7.60
C GLU A 88 -0.92 -4.28 -8.96
N GLN A 89 0.20 -3.84 -9.55
CA GLN A 89 0.69 -4.41 -10.79
C GLN A 89 1.14 -5.87 -10.65
N ILE A 90 1.77 -6.23 -9.52
CA ILE A 90 2.12 -7.62 -9.22
C ILE A 90 0.88 -8.51 -9.24
N PHE A 91 -0.22 -8.08 -8.61
CA PHE A 91 -1.49 -8.82 -8.66
C PHE A 91 -2.02 -8.93 -10.09
N THR A 92 -2.15 -7.81 -10.78
CA THR A 92 -2.80 -7.74 -12.11
C THR A 92 -1.96 -8.31 -13.24
N ALA A 93 -0.69 -8.65 -13.00
CA ALA A 93 0.15 -9.39 -13.93
C ALA A 93 -0.13 -10.90 -13.95
N LEU A 94 -0.88 -11.42 -12.98
CA LEU A 94 -1.17 -12.86 -12.85
C LEU A 94 -2.41 -13.26 -13.65
N PRO A 95 -2.42 -14.45 -14.28
CA PRO A 95 -3.44 -14.82 -15.28
C PRO A 95 -4.85 -14.99 -14.70
N ASN A 96 -4.98 -15.31 -13.41
CA ASN A 96 -6.27 -15.44 -12.72
C ASN A 96 -6.78 -14.11 -12.13
N VAL A 97 -6.08 -13.00 -12.37
CA VAL A 97 -6.44 -11.68 -11.86
C VAL A 97 -6.84 -10.78 -13.02
N LYS A 98 -8.02 -10.15 -12.90
CA LYS A 98 -8.49 -9.15 -13.87
C LYS A 98 -8.42 -7.77 -13.24
N ALA A 99 -7.62 -6.88 -13.82
CA ALA A 99 -7.55 -5.48 -13.38
C ALA A 99 -8.91 -4.78 -13.50
N GLN A 100 -9.20 -3.86 -12.58
CA GLN A 100 -10.36 -2.98 -12.71
C GLN A 100 -10.18 -2.04 -13.92
N VAL A 101 -11.24 -1.90 -14.72
CA VAL A 101 -11.22 -1.07 -15.93
C VAL A 101 -11.43 0.41 -15.57
N ASP A 102 -12.30 0.69 -14.61
CA ASP A 102 -12.53 2.04 -14.12
C ASP A 102 -11.45 2.45 -13.09
N LYS A 103 -10.51 3.29 -13.53
CA LYS A 103 -9.41 3.80 -12.70
C LYS A 103 -9.89 4.77 -11.60
N TYR A 104 -11.14 5.19 -11.62
CA TYR A 104 -11.73 6.06 -10.60
C TYR A 104 -12.53 5.30 -9.55
N ASP A 105 -12.69 3.98 -9.70
CA ASP A 105 -13.26 3.13 -8.65
C ASP A 105 -12.36 3.20 -7.42
N LYS A 106 -12.97 3.52 -6.28
CA LYS A 106 -12.25 3.70 -5.01
C LYS A 106 -12.19 2.43 -4.18
N TYR A 107 -12.83 1.35 -4.65
CA TYR A 107 -13.10 0.17 -3.84
C TYR A 107 -12.70 -1.14 -4.51
N ILE A 108 -12.27 -1.10 -5.76
CA ILE A 108 -11.91 -2.28 -6.54
C ILE A 108 -10.66 -1.96 -7.33
N ASP A 109 -9.57 -2.65 -7.03
CA ASP A 109 -8.34 -2.62 -7.83
C ASP A 109 -8.36 -3.74 -8.87
N PHE A 110 -8.84 -4.92 -8.48
CA PHE A 110 -8.86 -6.10 -9.33
C PHE A 110 -9.90 -7.13 -8.89
N TRP A 111 -10.07 -8.15 -9.72
CA TRP A 111 -10.95 -9.29 -9.51
C TRP A 111 -10.14 -10.58 -9.52
N ILE A 112 -10.36 -11.46 -8.55
CA ILE A 112 -9.80 -12.82 -8.51
C ILE A 112 -10.98 -13.79 -8.56
N ASP A 113 -11.03 -14.66 -9.57
CA ASP A 113 -12.15 -15.60 -9.80
C ASP A 113 -13.55 -14.96 -9.71
N GLY A 114 -13.68 -13.71 -10.18
CA GLY A 114 -14.95 -12.98 -10.18
C GLY A 114 -15.31 -12.30 -8.86
N ILE A 115 -14.43 -12.33 -7.85
CA ILE A 115 -14.60 -11.63 -6.57
C ILE A 115 -13.78 -10.33 -6.60
N PRO A 116 -14.38 -9.16 -6.31
CA PRO A 116 -13.67 -7.88 -6.34
C PRO A 116 -12.85 -7.68 -5.07
N PHE A 117 -11.69 -7.05 -5.20
CA PHE A 117 -10.84 -6.67 -4.07
C PHE A 117 -10.20 -5.29 -4.29
N ASP A 118 -10.17 -4.50 -3.23
CA ASP A 118 -9.18 -3.44 -2.98
C ASP A 118 -7.95 -4.08 -2.33
N HIS A 119 -6.75 -3.75 -2.77
CA HIS A 119 -5.52 -4.21 -2.13
C HIS A 119 -5.08 -3.21 -1.07
N LYS A 120 -4.51 -3.71 0.03
CA LYS A 120 -3.88 -2.84 1.02
C LYS A 120 -2.59 -3.43 1.54
N THR A 121 -1.47 -2.78 1.21
CA THR A 121 -0.20 -3.04 1.90
C THR A 121 -0.19 -2.31 3.24
N SER A 122 -0.14 -3.07 4.33
CA SER A 122 -0.12 -2.55 5.70
C SER A 122 1.13 -3.04 6.42
N ILE A 123 1.71 -2.19 7.26
CA ILE A 123 2.68 -2.64 8.26
C ILE A 123 1.93 -3.31 9.42
N TYR A 124 2.60 -4.22 10.11
CA TYR A 124 2.03 -4.85 11.29
C TYR A 124 1.67 -3.79 12.34
N PRO A 125 0.39 -3.69 12.74
CA PRO A 125 -0.08 -2.55 13.51
C PRO A 125 0.36 -2.64 14.97
N LYS A 126 1.08 -1.62 15.44
CA LYS A 126 1.46 -1.49 16.86
C LYS A 126 0.25 -1.54 17.81
N GLY A 127 -0.92 -1.07 17.35
CA GLY A 127 -2.16 -1.04 18.13
C GLY A 127 -2.86 -2.38 18.30
N TYR A 128 -2.53 -3.41 17.52
CA TYR A 128 -3.16 -4.73 17.61
C TYR A 128 -2.69 -5.54 18.83
N LYS A 129 -1.49 -5.23 19.35
CA LYS A 129 -0.94 -5.74 20.64
C LYS A 129 -0.84 -7.27 20.77
N LYS A 130 -1.03 -8.06 19.71
CA LYS A 130 -0.77 -9.50 19.69
C LYS A 130 0.51 -9.84 18.90
N PRO A 131 1.26 -10.88 19.28
CA PRO A 131 2.42 -11.37 18.52
C PRO A 131 2.05 -11.77 17.08
N ILE A 132 3.02 -11.66 16.16
CA ILE A 132 2.80 -12.01 14.74
C ILE A 132 2.42 -13.48 14.58
N GLU A 133 2.95 -14.36 15.43
CA GLU A 133 2.67 -15.80 15.42
C GLU A 133 1.19 -16.10 15.71
N GLU A 134 0.57 -15.32 16.60
CA GLU A 134 -0.86 -15.43 16.88
C GLU A 134 -1.70 -14.91 15.71
N ALA A 135 -1.30 -13.80 15.09
CA ALA A 135 -1.97 -13.27 13.90
C ALA A 135 -1.92 -14.21 12.71
N VAL A 136 -0.79 -14.92 12.52
CA VAL A 136 -0.64 -15.92 11.46
C VAL A 136 -1.52 -17.15 11.72
N LYS A 137 -1.66 -17.58 12.98
CA LYS A 137 -2.54 -18.69 13.37
C LYS A 137 -4.02 -18.32 13.29
N ASN A 138 -4.37 -17.08 13.62
CA ASN A 138 -5.73 -16.57 13.59
C ASN A 138 -5.80 -15.23 12.82
N PRO A 139 -5.74 -15.26 11.48
CA PRO A 139 -5.77 -14.05 10.65
C PRO A 139 -7.13 -13.33 10.68
N SER A 140 -8.20 -14.00 11.12
CA SER A 140 -9.54 -13.42 11.22
C SER A 140 -9.57 -12.26 12.23
N ASP A 141 -8.94 -12.44 13.40
CA ASP A 141 -8.89 -11.41 14.44
C ASP A 141 -8.12 -10.16 13.97
N LEU A 142 -6.96 -10.35 13.32
CA LEU A 142 -6.18 -9.24 12.76
C LEU A 142 -6.94 -8.51 11.65
N THR A 143 -7.54 -9.24 10.71
CA THR A 143 -8.27 -8.60 9.60
C THR A 143 -9.50 -7.84 10.10
N TYR A 144 -10.23 -8.37 11.08
CA TYR A 144 -11.31 -7.64 11.74
C TYR A 144 -10.79 -6.34 12.38
N TRP A 145 -9.69 -6.43 13.14
CA TRP A 145 -9.06 -5.25 13.75
C TRP A 145 -8.64 -4.21 12.72
N LEU A 146 -8.08 -4.61 11.58
CA LEU A 146 -7.66 -3.71 10.50
C LEU A 146 -8.83 -2.92 9.90
N TYR A 147 -9.99 -3.57 9.71
CA TYR A 147 -11.19 -2.87 9.24
C TYR A 147 -11.71 -1.87 10.28
N GLN A 148 -11.68 -2.22 11.56
CA GLN A 148 -12.14 -1.34 12.64
C GLN A 148 -11.20 -0.16 12.93
N ASN A 149 -9.92 -0.27 12.57
CA ASN A 149 -8.89 0.73 12.87
C ASN A 149 -8.32 1.39 11.60
N GLN A 150 -9.12 1.46 10.53
CA GLN A 150 -8.73 2.13 9.30
C GLN A 150 -8.89 3.66 9.39
N SER A 151 -8.44 4.37 8.35
CA SER A 151 -8.63 5.83 8.29
C SER A 151 -10.12 6.14 8.13
N HIS A 152 -10.69 6.86 9.10
CA HIS A 152 -12.10 7.28 9.16
C HIS A 152 -12.45 8.46 8.24
N GLN A 153 -11.48 9.00 7.48
CA GLN A 153 -11.79 9.99 6.44
C GLN A 153 -12.35 9.26 5.21
N GLY A 154 -12.72 9.95 4.12
CA GLY A 154 -13.50 9.44 2.96
C GLY A 154 -12.98 8.23 2.15
N ARG A 155 -12.11 7.41 2.75
CA ARG A 155 -11.63 6.09 2.35
C ARG A 155 -12.06 4.98 3.33
N GLU A 156 -12.87 5.27 4.36
CA GLU A 156 -13.47 4.23 5.20
C GLU A 156 -14.51 3.45 4.40
N HIS A 157 -14.28 2.15 4.25
CA HIS A 157 -15.24 1.21 3.70
C HIS A 157 -14.99 -0.19 4.25
N PHE A 158 -16.03 -1.01 4.20
CA PHE A 158 -15.98 -2.40 4.63
C PHE A 158 -16.16 -3.35 3.43
N LYS A 159 -15.93 -2.87 2.21
CA LYS A 159 -15.85 -3.74 1.02
C LYS A 159 -14.64 -4.67 1.09
N ASN A 160 -14.67 -5.72 0.27
CA ASN A 160 -13.64 -6.74 0.18
C ASN A 160 -12.23 -6.14 0.01
N ARG A 161 -11.30 -6.60 0.84
CA ARG A 161 -9.92 -6.17 0.83
C ARG A 161 -8.97 -7.34 0.95
N LEU A 162 -7.91 -7.34 0.14
CA LEU A 162 -6.79 -8.25 0.27
C LEU A 162 -5.62 -7.50 0.91
N PHE A 163 -5.23 -7.91 2.12
CA PHE A 163 -4.14 -7.30 2.86
C PHE A 163 -2.79 -7.96 2.51
N VAL A 164 -1.78 -7.15 2.24
CA VAL A 164 -0.38 -7.57 2.27
C VAL A 164 0.23 -7.03 3.55
N MET A 165 0.46 -7.91 4.52
CA MET A 165 0.88 -7.57 5.87
C MET A 165 2.38 -7.69 6.05
N LEU A 166 3.04 -6.56 6.32
CA LEU A 166 4.49 -6.46 6.42
C LEU A 166 4.93 -6.52 7.88
N TYR A 167 5.78 -7.47 8.21
CA TYR A 167 6.39 -7.61 9.53
C TYR A 167 7.90 -7.84 9.39
N GLN A 168 8.67 -7.02 10.09
CA GLN A 168 10.13 -7.11 10.18
C GLN A 168 10.54 -7.16 11.66
N LYS A 169 11.36 -8.13 12.06
CA LYS A 169 11.68 -8.39 13.48
C LYS A 169 12.27 -7.20 14.23
N ASP A 170 13.06 -6.36 13.55
CA ASP A 170 13.67 -5.15 14.10
C ASP A 170 12.69 -3.96 14.26
N GLY A 171 11.41 -4.14 13.89
CA GLY A 171 10.38 -3.11 13.94
C GLY A 171 10.36 -2.16 12.73
N ALA A 172 11.30 -2.26 11.79
CA ALA A 172 11.37 -1.44 10.59
C ALA A 172 10.45 -1.97 9.47
N HIS A 173 9.23 -2.38 9.83
CA HIS A 173 8.24 -3.00 8.94
C HIS A 173 7.98 -2.20 7.65
N TRP A 174 8.08 -0.88 7.71
CA TRP A 174 7.84 0.01 6.58
C TRP A 174 8.86 -0.19 5.45
N GLN A 175 10.08 -0.65 5.75
CA GLN A 175 11.13 -0.88 4.75
C GLN A 175 10.74 -1.99 3.78
N LEU A 176 9.99 -2.99 4.25
CA LEU A 176 9.50 -4.10 3.42
C LEU A 176 8.59 -3.67 2.28
N LYS A 177 8.04 -2.43 2.31
CA LYS A 177 7.31 -1.87 1.16
C LYS A 177 8.19 -1.73 -0.09
N ALA A 178 9.51 -1.66 0.08
CA ALA A 178 10.47 -1.61 -1.02
C ALA A 178 10.82 -3.00 -1.57
N GLU A 179 10.51 -4.10 -0.88
CA GLU A 179 10.90 -5.46 -1.25
C GLU A 179 9.87 -6.08 -2.22
N LEU A 180 9.65 -5.44 -3.38
CA LEU A 180 8.62 -5.85 -4.34
C LEU A 180 8.82 -7.28 -4.85
N THR A 181 10.05 -7.73 -5.02
CA THR A 181 10.39 -9.12 -5.40
C THR A 181 9.89 -10.12 -4.36
N ILE A 182 10.09 -9.84 -3.06
CA ILE A 182 9.61 -10.72 -1.98
C ILE A 182 8.08 -10.73 -1.97
N ILE A 183 7.46 -9.56 -2.11
CA ILE A 183 6.00 -9.43 -2.18
C ILE A 183 5.45 -10.21 -3.39
N LYS A 184 6.09 -10.09 -4.56
CA LYS A 184 5.72 -10.81 -5.77
C LYS A 184 5.68 -12.32 -5.57
N LEU A 185 6.76 -12.90 -5.02
CA LEU A 185 6.83 -14.34 -4.76
C LEU A 185 5.73 -14.81 -3.79
N ALA A 186 5.42 -14.01 -2.76
CA ALA A 186 4.35 -14.34 -1.81
C ALA A 186 2.95 -14.25 -2.44
N VAL A 187 2.72 -13.24 -3.29
CA VAL A 187 1.46 -13.07 -4.03
C VAL A 187 1.27 -14.20 -5.04
N GLU A 188 2.30 -14.55 -5.80
CA GLU A 188 2.28 -15.68 -6.74
C GLU A 188 1.94 -16.99 -6.03
N LYS A 189 2.62 -17.28 -4.90
CA LYS A 189 2.37 -18.47 -4.11
C LYS A 189 0.94 -18.52 -3.56
N TYR A 190 0.42 -17.40 -3.08
CA TYR A 190 -0.95 -17.30 -2.59
C TYR A 190 -1.95 -17.55 -3.72
N LEU A 191 -1.77 -16.91 -4.88
CA LEU A 191 -2.71 -17.01 -5.99
C LEU A 191 -2.65 -18.34 -6.74
N GLN A 192 -1.52 -19.04 -6.72
CA GLN A 192 -1.41 -20.40 -7.25
C GLN A 192 -2.37 -21.39 -6.57
N ASN A 193 -2.68 -21.16 -5.29
CA ASN A 193 -3.55 -22.00 -4.47
C ASN A 193 -4.77 -21.23 -3.98
N PHE A 194 -5.22 -20.22 -4.75
CA PHE A 194 -6.38 -19.43 -4.38
C PHE A 194 -7.63 -20.30 -4.35
N ASP A 195 -8.40 -20.17 -3.27
CA ASP A 195 -9.64 -20.89 -3.04
C ASP A 195 -10.62 -19.91 -2.36
N PRO A 196 -11.70 -19.48 -3.05
CA PRO A 196 -12.71 -18.60 -2.49
C PRO A 196 -13.29 -19.08 -1.15
N ASN A 197 -13.35 -20.39 -0.91
CA ASN A 197 -13.89 -20.97 0.32
C ASN A 197 -12.97 -20.78 1.53
N ARG A 198 -11.71 -20.39 1.30
CA ARG A 198 -10.71 -20.08 2.35
C ARG A 198 -10.66 -18.60 2.68
N LEU A 199 -11.46 -17.77 2.01
CA LEU A 199 -11.57 -16.35 2.35
C LEU A 199 -12.16 -16.21 3.76
N ILE A 200 -11.62 -15.24 4.49
CA ILE A 200 -12.16 -14.85 5.79
C ILE A 200 -13.40 -14.00 5.51
N SER A 201 -14.48 -14.27 6.22
CA SER A 201 -15.73 -13.52 6.11
C SER A 201 -16.01 -12.74 7.39
N HIS A 202 -16.28 -11.44 7.24
CA HIS A 202 -16.69 -10.54 8.32
C HIS A 202 -18.06 -9.96 8.04
N SER A 203 -18.83 -9.74 9.11
CA SER A 203 -20.12 -9.04 9.04
C SER A 203 -19.99 -7.67 9.70
N PHE A 204 -20.10 -6.61 8.91
CA PHE A 204 -20.10 -5.23 9.40
C PHE A 204 -21.47 -4.59 9.19
N LYS A 205 -21.98 -3.86 10.20
CA LYS A 205 -23.30 -3.21 10.12
C LYS A 205 -23.45 -2.24 8.95
N ALA A 206 -22.33 -1.68 8.48
CA ALA A 206 -22.29 -0.74 7.36
C ALA A 206 -22.51 -1.42 5.98
N GLU A 207 -22.38 -2.75 5.89
CA GLU A 207 -22.50 -3.51 4.64
C GLU A 207 -23.72 -4.41 4.66
N LYS A 208 -24.41 -4.50 3.51
CA LYS A 208 -25.56 -5.41 3.35
C LYS A 208 -25.12 -6.87 3.20
N ASN A 209 -23.95 -7.07 2.62
CA ASN A 209 -23.37 -8.38 2.33
C ASN A 209 -22.17 -8.64 3.24
N GLN A 210 -21.77 -9.90 3.32
CA GLN A 210 -20.52 -10.27 3.98
C GLN A 210 -19.32 -9.64 3.28
N THR A 211 -18.36 -9.20 4.08
CA THR A 211 -17.06 -8.71 3.64
C THR A 211 -16.09 -9.87 3.55
N LEU A 212 -15.62 -10.16 2.34
CA LEU A 212 -14.62 -11.17 2.10
C LEU A 212 -13.22 -10.56 2.16
N THR A 213 -12.30 -11.22 2.85
CA THR A 213 -10.93 -10.74 3.00
C THR A 213 -9.92 -11.87 3.01
N ALA A 214 -8.70 -11.52 2.66
CA ALA A 214 -7.54 -12.38 2.75
C ALA A 214 -6.35 -11.57 3.23
N ILE A 215 -5.34 -12.26 3.77
CA ILE A 215 -4.11 -11.65 4.24
C ILE A 215 -2.92 -12.48 3.79
N ILE A 216 -1.94 -11.83 3.18
CA ILE A 216 -0.65 -12.39 2.78
C ILE A 216 0.40 -11.79 3.69
N PHE A 217 1.07 -12.62 4.50
CA PHE A 217 2.11 -12.17 5.42
C PHE A 217 3.48 -12.16 4.74
N ILE A 218 4.19 -11.04 4.85
CA ILE A 218 5.60 -10.87 4.48
C ILE A 218 6.38 -10.69 5.78
N ILE A 219 7.12 -11.73 6.19
CA ILE A 219 7.83 -11.79 7.47
C ILE A 219 9.33 -11.87 7.20
N LYS A 220 10.11 -10.94 7.78
CA LYS A 220 11.58 -10.89 7.67
C LYS A 220 12.23 -10.73 9.05
#